data_AF-A0A1I3IE44-F1
#
_entry.id   AF-A0A1I3IE44-F1
#
_cell.length_a   1.000
_cell.length_b   1.000
_cell.length_c   1.000
_cell.angle_alpha   90.00
_cell.angle_beta   90.00
_cell.angle_gamma   90.00
#
_symmetry.space_group_name_H-M   'P 1'
#
loop_
_entity.id
_entity.type
_entity.pdbx_description
1 polymer ?
#
loop_
_entity_poly.entity_id
_entity_poly.type
_entity_poly.pdbx_seq_one_letter_code
_entity_poly.pdbx_strand_id
1 'polypeptide(L)'
;MFSDTITRYVAAISHTRKGLRVLIIDDFVIEQLAFLEIVRHYLPESTANALDQHELEEELNQDQHTYDLIILEERLLLNEADKLYVKQLRRKHEEAKIALFIDRENSHQLQTMSQLSDIDILFTKCTTVEAIAEKLCLTFQESQ
;
A
#
# COMPACT_ATOMS: atom_id res chain seq x y z
N MET A 1 -1.77 -5.02 31.04
CA MET A 1 -1.84 -3.99 29.97
C MET A 1 -1.65 -4.56 28.55
N PHE A 2 -1.48 -5.87 28.35
CA PHE A 2 -1.44 -6.52 27.01
C PHE A 2 -2.83 -6.86 26.45
N SER A 3 -3.82 -7.04 27.33
CA SER A 3 -5.21 -7.36 26.94
C SER A 3 -5.80 -6.29 26.01
N ASP A 4 -5.53 -5.01 26.29
CA ASP A 4 -6.11 -3.90 25.52
C ASP A 4 -5.56 -3.81 24.10
N THR A 5 -4.29 -4.17 23.88
CA THR A 5 -3.65 -4.13 22.55
C THR A 5 -4.17 -5.24 21.64
N ILE A 6 -4.27 -6.47 22.15
CA ILE A 6 -4.81 -7.61 21.37
C ILE A 6 -6.28 -7.39 21.05
N THR A 7 -7.08 -6.93 22.03
CA THR A 7 -8.50 -6.64 21.81
C THR A 7 -8.71 -5.53 20.77
N ARG A 8 -7.90 -4.46 20.81
CA ARG A 8 -7.96 -3.39 19.79
C ARG A 8 -7.59 -3.89 18.39
N TYR A 9 -6.59 -4.73 18.28
CA TYR A 9 -6.17 -5.32 17.01
C TYR A 9 -7.24 -6.24 16.41
N VAL A 10 -7.79 -7.16 17.21
CA VAL A 10 -8.87 -8.06 16.77
C VAL A 10 -10.12 -7.27 16.39
N ALA A 11 -10.46 -6.23 17.16
CA ALA A 11 -11.55 -5.33 16.82
C ALA A 11 -11.27 -4.55 15.52
N ALA A 12 -10.03 -4.12 15.27
CA ALA A 12 -9.70 -3.46 14.01
C ALA A 12 -9.96 -4.38 12.82
N ILE A 13 -9.49 -5.63 12.89
CA ILE A 13 -9.72 -6.65 11.84
C ILE A 13 -11.22 -6.90 11.62
N SER A 14 -12.00 -7.05 12.69
CA SER A 14 -13.41 -7.42 12.56
C SER A 14 -14.27 -6.33 11.92
N HIS A 15 -13.83 -5.06 11.97
CA HIS A 15 -14.53 -3.92 11.39
C HIS A 15 -13.87 -3.42 10.11
N THR A 16 -12.85 -4.11 9.59
CA THR A 16 -12.24 -3.76 8.31
C THR A 16 -13.23 -4.04 7.18
N ARG A 17 -13.38 -3.06 6.28
CA ARG A 17 -14.19 -3.19 5.06
C ARG A 17 -13.72 -4.39 4.24
N LYS A 18 -14.68 -5.22 3.83
CA LYS A 18 -14.46 -6.43 3.03
C LYS A 18 -14.33 -6.12 1.54
N GLY A 19 -13.77 -7.05 0.76
CA GLY A 19 -13.73 -6.95 -0.70
C GLY A 19 -12.73 -5.92 -1.25
N LEU A 20 -11.72 -5.54 -0.46
CA LEU A 20 -10.71 -4.55 -0.88
C LEU A 20 -9.93 -5.03 -2.11
N ARG A 21 -9.79 -4.18 -3.11
CA ARG A 21 -8.91 -4.41 -4.26
C ARG A 21 -7.57 -3.75 -4.01
N VAL A 22 -6.53 -4.56 -3.86
CA VAL A 22 -5.18 -4.11 -3.56
C VAL A 22 -4.31 -4.30 -4.79
N LEU A 23 -3.61 -3.25 -5.18
CA LEU A 23 -2.54 -3.29 -6.17
C LEU A 23 -1.21 -3.14 -5.46
N ILE A 24 -0.26 -4.02 -5.74
CA ILE A 24 1.12 -3.96 -5.23
C ILE A 24 2.02 -3.71 -6.43
N ILE A 25 2.91 -2.73 -6.35
CA ILE A 25 3.81 -2.37 -7.43
C ILE A 25 5.23 -2.35 -6.91
N ASP A 26 5.99 -3.35 -7.31
CA ASP A 26 7.33 -3.61 -6.79
C ASP A 26 8.09 -4.51 -7.76
N ASP A 27 9.27 -4.12 -8.21
CA ASP A 27 10.07 -4.95 -9.13
C ASP A 27 10.71 -6.17 -8.44
N PHE A 28 10.63 -6.27 -7.10
CA PHE A 28 11.20 -7.39 -6.35
C PHE A 28 10.15 -8.43 -5.99
N VAL A 29 10.15 -9.52 -6.76
CA VAL A 29 9.19 -10.64 -6.64
C VAL A 29 9.05 -11.17 -5.21
N ILE A 30 10.13 -11.21 -4.42
CA ILE A 30 10.05 -11.72 -3.04
C ILE A 30 9.24 -10.77 -2.14
N GLU A 31 9.40 -9.46 -2.30
CA GLU A 31 8.63 -8.47 -1.54
C GLU A 31 7.17 -8.44 -1.99
N GLN A 32 6.90 -8.54 -3.30
CA GLN A 32 5.53 -8.73 -3.82
C GLN A 32 4.84 -9.94 -3.17
N LEU A 33 5.50 -11.10 -3.16
CA LEU A 33 4.95 -12.32 -2.56
C LEU A 33 4.68 -12.15 -1.06
N ALA A 34 5.59 -11.48 -0.34
CA ALA A 34 5.38 -11.19 1.07
C ALA A 34 4.12 -10.33 1.28
N PHE A 35 3.94 -9.25 0.53
CA PHE A 35 2.74 -8.41 0.66
C PHE A 35 1.46 -9.13 0.27
N LEU A 36 1.48 -9.96 -0.77
CA LEU A 36 0.33 -10.79 -1.16
C LEU A 36 -0.10 -11.70 0.00
N GLU A 37 0.85 -12.33 0.69
CA GLU A 37 0.56 -13.18 1.85
C GLU A 37 0.06 -12.37 3.05
N ILE A 38 0.62 -11.19 3.32
CA ILE A 38 0.14 -10.29 4.38
C ILE A 38 -1.31 -9.89 4.11
N VAL A 39 -1.61 -9.44 2.88
CA VAL A 39 -2.95 -9.00 2.51
C VAL A 39 -3.94 -10.16 2.59
N ARG A 40 -3.59 -11.34 2.07
CA ARG A 40 -4.43 -12.54 2.14
C ARG A 40 -4.75 -12.95 3.58
N HIS A 41 -3.77 -12.86 4.48
CA HIS A 41 -3.92 -13.33 5.86
C HIS A 41 -4.67 -12.33 6.74
N TYR A 42 -4.39 -11.02 6.59
CA TYR A 42 -4.84 -9.99 7.53
C TYR A 42 -5.96 -9.08 7.01
N LEU A 43 -6.18 -9.05 5.70
CA LEU A 43 -7.33 -8.41 5.07
C LEU A 43 -8.19 -9.50 4.42
N PRO A 44 -8.90 -10.31 5.23
CA PRO A 44 -9.69 -11.41 4.71
C PRO A 44 -10.73 -10.85 3.73
N GLU A 45 -10.91 -11.56 2.61
CA GLU A 45 -11.81 -11.20 1.50
C GLU A 45 -11.31 -10.06 0.58
N SER A 46 -10.07 -9.58 0.76
CA SER A 46 -9.43 -8.71 -0.24
C SER A 46 -8.93 -9.51 -1.46
N THR A 47 -8.90 -8.86 -2.61
CA THR A 47 -8.23 -9.36 -3.82
C THR A 47 -6.98 -8.52 -4.06
N ALA A 48 -5.83 -9.17 -4.10
CA ALA A 48 -4.54 -8.50 -4.28
C ALA A 48 -3.86 -8.97 -5.57
N ASN A 49 -3.41 -8.01 -6.37
CA ASN A 49 -2.57 -8.24 -7.55
C ASN A 49 -1.23 -7.53 -7.35
N ALA A 50 -0.17 -8.10 -7.91
CA ALA A 50 1.15 -7.49 -7.93
C ALA A 50 1.59 -7.27 -9.37
N LEU A 51 2.20 -6.12 -9.64
CA LEU A 51 2.73 -5.71 -10.93
C LEU A 51 4.19 -5.27 -10.79
N ASP A 52 4.98 -5.48 -11.82
CA ASP A 52 6.27 -4.81 -12.00
C ASP A 52 6.10 -3.41 -12.62
N GLN A 53 7.20 -2.69 -12.80
CA GLN A 53 7.21 -1.35 -13.38
C GLN A 53 6.68 -1.33 -14.82
N HIS A 54 6.99 -2.34 -15.63
CA HIS A 54 6.54 -2.39 -17.02
C HIS A 54 5.02 -2.59 -17.08
N GLU A 55 4.50 -3.50 -16.26
CA GLU A 55 3.07 -3.74 -16.11
C GLU A 55 2.34 -2.52 -15.51
N LEU A 56 2.97 -1.76 -14.61
CA LEU A 56 2.44 -0.47 -14.14
C LEU A 56 2.23 0.51 -15.30
N GLU A 57 3.19 0.61 -16.23
CA GLU A 57 3.05 1.49 -17.40
C GLU A 57 1.86 1.08 -18.27
N GLU A 58 1.66 -0.23 -18.46
CA GLU A 58 0.47 -0.75 -19.16
C GLU A 58 -0.82 -0.45 -18.40
N GLU A 59 -0.85 -0.73 -17.09
CA GLU A 59 -2.00 -0.51 -16.22
C GLU A 59 -2.41 0.95 -16.23
N LEU A 60 -1.46 1.91 -16.21
CA LEU A 60 -1.74 3.34 -16.28
C LEU A 60 -2.45 3.75 -17.58
N ASN A 61 -2.27 3.00 -18.66
CA ASN A 61 -2.89 3.27 -19.96
C ASN A 61 -4.26 2.59 -20.17
N GLN A 62 -4.71 1.71 -19.26
CA GLN A 62 -5.97 0.97 -19.39
C GLN A 62 -7.10 1.51 -18.50
N ASP A 63 -8.33 1.69 -19.01
CA ASP A 63 -9.43 2.34 -18.25
C ASP A 63 -10.30 1.40 -17.38
N GLN A 64 -9.83 0.20 -17.02
CA GLN A 64 -10.75 -0.87 -16.59
C GLN A 64 -10.71 -1.25 -15.10
N HIS A 65 -9.68 -0.89 -14.35
CA HIS A 65 -9.57 -1.30 -12.95
C HIS A 65 -9.67 -0.14 -11.97
N THR A 66 -10.31 -0.41 -10.84
CA THR A 66 -10.32 0.48 -9.69
C THR A 66 -9.74 -0.29 -8.51
N TYR A 67 -8.91 0.39 -7.71
CA TYR A 67 -8.27 -0.19 -6.54
C TYR A 67 -8.64 0.64 -5.31
N ASP A 68 -8.67 -0.01 -4.17
CA ASP A 68 -8.91 0.61 -2.87
C ASP A 68 -7.59 0.97 -2.19
N LEU A 69 -6.55 0.19 -2.46
CA LEU A 69 -5.19 0.38 -1.96
C LEU A 69 -4.20 0.13 -3.09
N ILE A 70 -3.21 1.01 -3.21
CA ILE A 70 -2.06 0.84 -4.09
C ILE A 70 -0.81 0.93 -3.22
N ILE A 71 0.02 -0.12 -3.20
CA ILE A 71 1.27 -0.17 -2.46
C ILE A 71 2.40 -0.02 -3.47
N LEU A 72 3.25 0.99 -3.29
CA LEU A 72 4.40 1.28 -4.13
C LEU A 72 5.68 0.95 -3.38
N GLU A 73 6.68 0.41 -4.07
CA GLU A 73 8.03 0.28 -3.54
C GLU A 73 8.87 1.55 -3.83
N GLU A 74 9.74 1.92 -2.88
CA GLU A 74 10.52 3.16 -2.93
C GLU A 74 11.37 3.39 -4.18
N ARG A 75 11.92 2.35 -4.80
CA ARG A 75 12.81 2.45 -5.96
C ARG A 75 12.08 2.98 -7.18
N LEU A 76 10.77 2.74 -7.29
CA LEU A 76 9.94 3.36 -8.33
C LEU A 76 9.99 4.90 -8.25
N LEU A 77 10.11 5.44 -7.04
CA LEU A 77 10.20 6.89 -6.82
C LEU A 77 11.65 7.38 -6.86
N LEU A 78 12.58 6.63 -6.26
CA LEU A 78 13.96 7.05 -6.11
C LEU A 78 14.76 6.95 -7.42
N ASN A 79 14.54 5.89 -8.22
CA ASN A 79 15.27 5.68 -9.47
C ASN A 79 14.67 6.49 -10.62
N GLU A 80 13.39 6.85 -10.54
CA GLU A 80 12.68 7.54 -11.60
C GLU A 80 11.91 8.77 -11.08
N ALA A 81 12.60 9.62 -10.32
CA ALA A 81 12.01 10.82 -9.70
C ALA A 81 11.28 11.75 -10.69
N ASP A 82 11.73 11.77 -11.96
CA ASP A 82 11.11 12.55 -13.05
C ASP A 82 9.80 11.94 -13.55
N LYS A 83 9.60 10.62 -13.39
CA LYS A 83 8.34 9.97 -13.75
C LYS A 83 7.33 10.21 -12.62
N LEU A 84 6.26 10.93 -12.94
CA LEU A 84 5.22 11.36 -12.00
C LEU A 84 4.20 10.24 -11.69
N TYR A 85 4.68 9.02 -11.45
CA TYR A 85 3.84 7.83 -11.29
C TYR A 85 2.80 7.98 -10.17
N VAL A 86 3.19 8.49 -9.00
CA VAL A 86 2.28 8.64 -7.86
C VAL A 86 1.15 9.60 -8.21
N LYS A 87 1.48 10.71 -8.88
CA LYS A 87 0.50 11.71 -9.30
C LYS A 87 -0.44 11.18 -10.39
N GLN A 88 0.06 10.35 -11.30
CA GLN A 88 -0.77 9.68 -12.32
C GLN A 88 -1.72 8.67 -11.67
N LEU A 89 -1.22 7.82 -10.78
CA LEU A 89 -2.03 6.87 -10.01
C LEU A 89 -3.10 7.59 -9.19
N ARG A 90 -2.76 8.68 -8.50
CA ARG A 90 -3.70 9.50 -7.74
C ARG A 90 -4.83 10.04 -8.60
N ARG A 91 -4.52 10.56 -9.79
CA ARG A 91 -5.54 11.08 -10.73
C ARG A 91 -6.45 9.97 -11.27
N LYS A 92 -5.88 8.79 -11.50
CA LYS A 92 -6.61 7.66 -12.05
C LYS A 92 -7.49 6.96 -11.02
N HIS A 93 -6.99 6.87 -9.80
CA HIS A 93 -7.64 6.21 -8.68
C HIS A 93 -7.81 7.21 -7.53
N GLU A 94 -8.66 8.21 -7.73
CA GLU A 94 -8.82 9.34 -6.79
C GLU A 94 -9.18 8.88 -5.37
N GLU A 95 -9.99 7.83 -5.26
CA GLU A 95 -10.46 7.27 -3.99
C GLU A 95 -9.51 6.24 -3.36
N ALA A 96 -8.51 5.75 -4.11
CA ALA A 96 -7.59 4.74 -3.61
C ALA A 96 -6.66 5.34 -2.55
N LYS A 97 -6.33 4.56 -1.53
CA LYS A 97 -5.20 4.90 -0.66
C LYS A 97 -3.90 4.51 -1.34
N ILE A 98 -2.93 5.42 -1.37
CA ILE A 98 -1.59 5.14 -1.89
C ILE A 98 -0.64 4.98 -0.71
N ALA A 99 -0.07 3.80 -0.60
CA ALA A 99 0.96 3.46 0.38
C ALA A 99 2.32 3.38 -0.28
N LEU A 100 3.36 3.76 0.44
CA LEU A 100 4.74 3.61 0.03
C LEU A 100 5.50 2.74 1.03
N PHE A 101 6.13 1.68 0.52
CA PHE A 101 7.04 0.83 1.25
C PHE A 101 8.47 1.31 1.06
N ILE A 102 9.08 1.80 2.13
CA ILE A 102 10.35 2.53 2.07
C ILE A 102 11.34 2.05 3.13
N ASP A 103 12.62 1.98 2.77
CA ASP A 103 13.69 1.85 3.76
C ASP A 103 13.73 3.07 4.69
N ARG A 104 13.93 2.83 5.98
CA ARG A 104 14.14 3.90 6.94
C ARG A 104 15.29 4.81 6.52
N GLU A 105 16.35 4.24 5.95
CA GLU A 105 17.51 4.98 5.49
C GLU A 105 17.13 5.97 4.39
N ASN A 106 16.22 5.66 3.48
CA ASN A 106 15.84 6.54 2.37
C ASN A 106 14.74 7.55 2.73
N SER A 107 14.15 7.45 3.92
CA SER A 107 13.05 8.33 4.36
C SER A 107 13.34 9.83 4.24
N HIS A 108 14.60 10.24 4.42
CA HIS A 108 15.01 11.64 4.30
C HIS A 108 14.98 12.14 2.85
N GLN A 109 15.24 11.28 1.87
CA GLN A 109 15.24 11.64 0.45
C GLN A 109 13.81 11.92 -0.05
N LEU A 110 12.81 11.23 0.51
CA LEU A 110 11.40 11.49 0.19
C LEU A 110 10.92 12.88 0.57
N GLN A 111 11.47 13.48 1.64
CA GLN A 111 10.99 14.77 2.13
C GLN A 111 11.19 15.89 1.11
N THR A 112 12.13 15.71 0.18
CA THR A 112 12.39 16.64 -0.91
C THR A 112 11.61 16.36 -2.19
N MET A 113 10.86 15.24 -2.24
CA MET A 113 10.12 14.84 -3.44
C MET A 113 8.73 15.48 -3.48
N SER A 114 8.40 16.10 -4.61
CA SER A 114 7.10 16.74 -4.82
C SER A 114 5.91 15.77 -4.84
N GLN A 115 6.16 14.48 -5.08
CA GLN A 115 5.13 13.44 -5.17
C GLN A 115 4.68 12.93 -3.79
N LEU A 116 5.36 13.30 -2.70
CA LEU A 116 5.05 12.81 -1.35
C LEU A 116 3.66 13.24 -0.87
N SER A 117 3.15 14.39 -1.34
CA SER A 117 1.81 14.87 -0.99
C SER A 117 0.68 13.96 -1.48
N ASP A 118 0.95 13.12 -2.47
CA ASP A 118 -0.02 12.19 -3.04
C ASP A 118 0.00 10.81 -2.36
N ILE A 119 0.83 10.61 -1.32
CA ILE A 119 0.99 9.36 -0.57
C ILE A 119 0.24 9.46 0.76
N ASP A 120 -0.71 8.56 1.00
CA ASP A 120 -1.50 8.53 2.24
C ASP A 120 -0.78 7.79 3.38
N ILE A 121 -0.02 6.75 3.06
CA ILE A 121 0.50 5.79 4.03
C ILE A 121 1.98 5.53 3.78
N LEU A 122 2.79 5.60 4.84
CA LEU A 122 4.17 5.14 4.80
C LEU A 122 4.32 3.83 5.59
N PHE A 123 4.87 2.82 4.96
CA PHE A 123 5.33 1.58 5.57
C PHE A 123 6.85 1.57 5.55
N THR A 124 7.47 1.38 6.70
CA THR A 124 8.94 1.30 6.78
C THR A 124 9.37 -0.15 6.63
N LYS A 125 10.39 -0.43 5.82
CA LYS A 125 11.04 -1.74 5.76
C LYS A 125 11.52 -2.14 7.15
N CYS A 126 11.49 -3.45 7.44
CA CYS A 126 11.72 -4.04 8.76
C CYS A 126 10.64 -3.79 9.82
N THR A 127 9.52 -3.14 9.47
CA THR A 127 8.31 -3.13 10.32
C THR A 127 7.74 -4.55 10.40
N THR A 128 7.19 -4.94 11.55
CA THR A 128 6.56 -6.25 11.69
C THR A 128 5.32 -6.34 10.81
N VAL A 129 5.02 -7.55 10.35
CA VAL A 129 3.84 -7.83 9.53
C VAL A 129 2.55 -7.40 10.25
N GLU A 130 2.47 -7.63 11.56
CA GLU A 130 1.31 -7.28 12.38
C GLU A 130 1.09 -5.77 12.43
N ALA A 131 2.16 -4.97 12.47
CA ALA A 131 2.05 -3.51 12.48
C ALA A 131 1.63 -2.96 11.11
N ILE A 132 2.07 -3.57 10.01
CA ILE A 132 1.57 -3.26 8.66
C ILE A 132 0.07 -3.60 8.58
N ALA A 133 -0.31 -4.81 9.00
CA ALA A 133 -1.68 -5.29 9.01
C ALA A 133 -2.61 -4.42 9.87
N GLU A 134 -2.20 -4.04 11.08
CA GLU A 134 -2.96 -3.14 11.96
C GLU A 134 -3.21 -1.81 11.27
N LYS A 135 -2.18 -1.21 10.67
CA LYS A 135 -2.29 0.07 9.96
C LYS A 135 -3.23 -0.02 8.76
N LEU A 136 -3.20 -1.12 8.02
CA LEU A 136 -4.14 -1.38 6.93
C LEU A 136 -5.58 -1.49 7.45
N CYS A 137 -5.82 -2.30 8.48
CA CYS A 137 -7.16 -2.47 9.06
C CYS A 137 -7.73 -1.15 9.58
N LEU A 138 -6.92 -0.37 10.30
CA LEU A 138 -7.32 0.94 10.82
C LEU A 138 -7.63 1.95 9.70
N THR A 139 -6.95 1.84 8.55
CA THR A 139 -7.20 2.72 7.39
C THR A 139 -8.57 2.44 6.76
N PHE A 140 -8.99 1.18 6.72
CA PHE A 140 -10.17 0.73 6.00
C PHE A 140 -11.31 0.30 6.92
N GLN A 141 -11.46 0.92 8.08
CA GLN A 141 -12.59 0.63 8.97
C GLN A 141 -13.92 1.07 8.34
N GLU A 142 -14.96 0.24 8.49
CA GLU A 142 -16.32 0.62 8.14
C GLU A 142 -16.78 1.77 9.05
N SER A 143 -17.33 2.82 8.45
CA SER A 143 -17.96 3.91 9.22
C SER A 143 -19.26 3.39 9.80
N GLN A 144 -19.42 3.44 11.13
CA GLN A 144 -20.64 3.05 11.84
C GLN A 144 -21.84 3.93 11.46
#